data_AF-A0A2V5VQE2-F1
#
_entry.id   AF-A0A2V5VQE2-F1
#
_cell.length_a   1.000
_cell.length_b   1.000
_cell.length_c   1.000
_cell.angle_alpha   90.00
_cell.angle_beta   90.00
_cell.angle_gamma   90.00
#
_symmetry.space_group_name_H-M   'P 1'
#
loop_
_entity.id
_entity.type
_entity.pdbx_description
1 polymer ?
#
loop_
_entity_poly.entity_id
_entity_poly.type
_entity_poly.pdbx_seq_one_letter_code
_entity_poly.pdbx_strand_id
1 'polypeptide(L)'
;MLSRMTTTTTPRRAGQFRKVGENLYRYSSNEIYYAVFRVNGKLIWKSLETEDRELAKRKLKEELEKHGRVNGALRGMTLQELITSYENQLAQFDQRTQDNKRSVLKKFRATWNKSFDIPVRSITSADLQLWLNKEDVMRNSKIKAPKQKANHNVSPPRVSKWTYNQYVRFLKHLFGIALD
;
A
#
# COMPACT_ATOMS: atom_id res chain seq x y z
N MET A 1 -51.77 35.17 -14.21
CA MET A 1 -52.10 33.84 -13.67
C MET A 1 -50.99 32.86 -14.04
N LEU A 2 -50.58 32.03 -13.09
CA LEU A 2 -49.44 31.11 -13.15
C LEU A 2 -49.65 29.94 -14.13
N SER A 3 -48.54 29.38 -14.63
CA SER A 3 -48.37 27.92 -14.64
C SER A 3 -46.88 27.55 -14.69
N ARG A 4 -46.38 26.99 -13.57
CA ARG A 4 -45.06 26.36 -13.47
C ARG A 4 -45.25 24.88 -13.80
N MET A 5 -44.57 24.38 -14.82
CA MET A 5 -44.48 22.95 -15.11
C MET A 5 -43.68 22.26 -14.00
N THR A 6 -44.32 21.39 -13.22
CA THR A 6 -43.65 20.51 -12.27
C THR A 6 -43.17 19.25 -12.99
N THR A 7 -41.85 19.10 -13.15
CA THR A 7 -41.25 17.83 -13.55
C THR A 7 -41.28 16.87 -12.37
N THR A 8 -42.24 15.94 -12.38
CA THR A 8 -42.32 14.87 -11.37
C THR A 8 -41.22 13.84 -11.60
N THR A 9 -40.05 14.06 -10.98
CA THR A 9 -38.99 13.05 -10.88
C THR A 9 -39.48 11.91 -9.98
N THR A 10 -39.91 10.81 -10.58
CA THR A 10 -40.30 9.59 -9.86
C THR A 10 -39.08 8.99 -9.15
N PRO A 11 -39.12 8.72 -7.83
CA PRO A 11 -38.00 8.11 -7.12
C PRO A 11 -37.82 6.67 -7.58
N ARG A 12 -36.73 6.42 -8.34
CA ARG A 12 -36.36 5.09 -8.83
C ARG A 12 -36.03 4.20 -7.62
N ARG A 13 -36.74 3.08 -7.44
CA ARG A 13 -36.47 2.11 -6.37
C ARG A 13 -35.00 1.70 -6.38
N ALA A 14 -34.33 1.77 -5.22
CA ALA A 14 -32.94 1.37 -5.07
C ALA A 14 -32.78 -0.09 -5.49
N GLY A 15 -31.87 -0.36 -6.43
CA GLY A 15 -31.62 -1.71 -6.92
C GLY A 15 -30.83 -2.52 -5.91
N GLN A 16 -30.87 -3.85 -6.06
CA GLN A 16 -30.07 -4.77 -5.28
C GLN A 16 -28.97 -5.38 -6.15
N PHE A 17 -27.78 -5.54 -5.59
CA PHE A 17 -26.71 -6.30 -6.21
C PHE A 17 -26.88 -7.80 -5.90
N ARG A 18 -26.95 -8.62 -6.94
CA ARG A 18 -27.03 -10.08 -6.85
C ARG A 18 -25.73 -10.68 -7.32
N LYS A 19 -25.15 -11.60 -6.55
CA LYS A 19 -23.97 -12.36 -6.98
C LYS A 19 -24.39 -13.39 -8.02
N VAL A 20 -23.77 -13.36 -9.19
CA VAL A 20 -24.13 -14.18 -10.37
C VAL A 20 -22.97 -15.03 -10.90
N GLY A 21 -21.79 -14.86 -10.30
CA GLY A 21 -20.58 -15.64 -10.56
C GLY A 21 -19.47 -15.28 -9.58
N GLU A 22 -18.31 -15.91 -9.74
CA GLU A 22 -17.10 -15.51 -9.03
C GLU A 22 -16.70 -14.09 -9.47
N ASN A 23 -16.53 -13.18 -8.51
CA ASN A 23 -16.22 -11.77 -8.74
C ASN A 23 -17.19 -11.03 -9.67
N LEU A 24 -18.41 -11.57 -9.90
CA LEU A 24 -19.39 -11.02 -10.82
C LEU A 24 -20.75 -10.81 -10.13
N TYR A 25 -21.25 -9.58 -10.22
CA TYR A 25 -22.50 -9.14 -9.63
C TYR A 25 -23.39 -8.50 -10.70
N ARG A 26 -24.71 -8.54 -10.49
CA ARG A 26 -25.71 -7.92 -11.37
C ARG A 26 -26.58 -6.97 -10.57
N TYR A 27 -26.76 -5.75 -11.06
CA TYR A 27 -27.57 -4.74 -10.37
C TYR A 27 -28.99 -4.72 -10.91
N SER A 28 -29.98 -4.95 -10.05
CA SER A 28 -31.37 -5.21 -10.49
C SER A 28 -32.11 -4.02 -11.11
N SER A 29 -31.60 -2.78 -10.96
CA SER A 29 -32.31 -1.59 -11.47
C SER A 29 -31.89 -1.15 -12.87
N ASN A 30 -30.72 -1.58 -13.32
CA ASN A 30 -30.23 -1.31 -14.68
C ASN A 30 -29.75 -2.59 -15.39
N GLU A 31 -29.84 -3.76 -14.73
CA GLU A 31 -29.42 -5.05 -15.23
C GLU A 31 -27.92 -5.15 -15.64
N ILE A 32 -27.12 -4.12 -15.28
CA ILE A 32 -25.70 -4.03 -15.60
C ILE A 32 -24.89 -4.95 -14.69
N TYR A 33 -23.89 -5.59 -15.29
CA TYR A 33 -22.91 -6.39 -14.57
C TYR A 33 -21.79 -5.55 -13.95
N TYR A 34 -21.33 -6.00 -12.78
CA TYR A 34 -20.25 -5.40 -12.01
C TYR A 34 -19.20 -6.46 -11.67
N ALA A 35 -17.93 -6.10 -11.86
CA ALA A 35 -16.81 -6.84 -11.32
C ALA A 35 -16.55 -6.41 -9.87
N VAL A 36 -16.36 -7.38 -8.98
CA VAL A 36 -16.07 -7.15 -7.57
C VAL A 36 -14.85 -7.98 -7.19
N PHE A 37 -13.73 -7.32 -6.91
CA PHE A 37 -12.46 -7.97 -6.58
C PHE A 37 -11.67 -7.11 -5.59
N ARG A 38 -10.68 -7.72 -4.94
CA ARG A 38 -9.79 -7.01 -4.00
C ARG A 38 -8.48 -6.66 -4.69
N VAL A 39 -8.06 -5.40 -4.56
CA VAL A 39 -6.74 -4.92 -4.94
C VAL A 39 -6.15 -4.18 -3.76
N ASN A 40 -4.92 -4.52 -3.36
CA ASN A 40 -4.22 -3.87 -2.24
C ASN A 40 -5.06 -3.85 -0.95
N GLY A 41 -5.79 -4.95 -0.68
CA GLY A 41 -6.68 -5.08 0.47
C GLY A 41 -8.00 -4.29 0.38
N LYS A 42 -8.16 -3.40 -0.62
CA LYS A 42 -9.38 -2.64 -0.87
C LYS A 42 -10.33 -3.41 -1.78
N LEU A 43 -11.62 -3.43 -1.42
CA LEU A 43 -12.67 -3.98 -2.27
C LEU A 43 -13.03 -2.96 -3.35
N ILE A 44 -12.89 -3.35 -4.62
CA ILE A 44 -13.23 -2.51 -5.77
C ILE A 44 -14.50 -3.05 -6.40
N TRP A 45 -15.44 -2.14 -6.67
CA TRP A 45 -16.65 -2.39 -7.44
C TRP A 45 -16.52 -1.64 -8.76
N LYS A 46 -16.50 -2.35 -9.87
CA LYS A 46 -16.32 -1.79 -11.20
C LYS A 46 -17.48 -2.19 -12.11
N SER A 47 -18.19 -1.21 -12.65
CA SER A 47 -19.21 -1.47 -13.67
C SER A 47 -18.54 -2.03 -14.93
N LEU A 48 -19.12 -3.09 -15.51
CA LEU A 48 -18.72 -3.65 -16.80
C LEU A 48 -19.54 -3.06 -17.95
N GLU A 49 -20.51 -2.19 -17.64
CA GLU A 49 -21.32 -1.43 -18.61
C GLU A 49 -21.92 -2.33 -19.69
N THR A 50 -22.42 -3.49 -19.27
CA THR A 50 -23.03 -4.46 -20.16
C THR A 50 -24.12 -5.23 -19.43
N GLU A 51 -25.16 -5.60 -20.17
CA GLU A 51 -26.27 -6.45 -19.75
C GLU A 51 -26.13 -7.89 -20.28
N ASP A 52 -25.15 -8.14 -21.15
CA ASP A 52 -24.84 -9.46 -21.69
C ASP A 52 -23.87 -10.20 -20.77
N ARG A 53 -24.27 -11.40 -20.34
CA ARG A 53 -23.50 -12.23 -19.40
C ARG A 53 -22.16 -12.70 -19.97
N GLU A 54 -22.12 -13.10 -21.24
CA GLU A 54 -20.89 -13.63 -21.84
C GLU A 54 -19.90 -12.50 -22.12
N LEU A 55 -20.41 -11.34 -22.58
CA LEU A 55 -19.60 -10.13 -22.70
C LEU A 55 -19.08 -9.67 -21.33
N ALA A 56 -19.90 -9.75 -20.27
CA ALA A 56 -19.49 -9.43 -18.91
C ALA A 56 -18.38 -10.34 -18.41
N LYS A 57 -18.44 -11.66 -18.66
CA LYS A 57 -17.37 -12.59 -18.30
C LYS A 57 -16.05 -12.25 -19.00
N ARG A 58 -16.11 -11.89 -20.29
CA ARG A 58 -14.91 -11.49 -21.04
C ARG A 58 -14.29 -10.20 -20.47
N LYS A 59 -15.10 -9.15 -20.26
CA LYS A 59 -14.64 -7.91 -19.63
C LYS A 59 -14.13 -8.11 -18.21
N LEU A 60 -14.77 -8.99 -17.43
CA LEU A 60 -14.29 -9.37 -16.09
C LEU A 60 -12.89 -9.98 -16.16
N LYS A 61 -12.66 -10.91 -17.10
CA LYS A 61 -11.34 -11.52 -17.29
C LYS A 61 -10.31 -10.46 -17.67
N GLU A 62 -10.63 -9.56 -18.59
CA GLU A 62 -9.74 -8.45 -18.98
C GLU A 62 -9.40 -7.54 -17.79
N GLU A 63 -10.38 -7.17 -16.97
CA GLU A 63 -10.18 -6.36 -15.76
C GLU A 63 -9.35 -7.10 -14.70
N LEU A 64 -9.65 -8.38 -14.45
CA LEU A 64 -8.88 -9.22 -13.54
C LEU A 64 -7.46 -9.44 -14.03
N GLU A 65 -7.24 -9.61 -15.33
CA GLU A 65 -5.89 -9.71 -15.90
C GLU A 65 -5.15 -8.37 -15.86
N LYS A 66 -5.82 -7.24 -16.07
CA LYS A 66 -5.20 -5.91 -15.95
C LYS A 66 -4.68 -5.69 -14.53
N HIS A 67 -5.52 -5.94 -13.53
CA HIS A 67 -5.12 -5.84 -12.12
C HIS A 67 -4.23 -7.00 -11.66
N GLY A 68 -4.35 -8.17 -12.29
CA GLY A 68 -3.55 -9.37 -12.03
C GLY A 68 -2.14 -9.29 -12.62
N ARG A 69 -1.95 -8.62 -13.77
CA ARG A 69 -0.65 -8.32 -14.38
C ARG A 69 0.12 -7.29 -13.57
N VAL A 70 -0.56 -6.25 -13.06
CA VAL A 70 0.01 -5.31 -12.09
C VAL A 70 0.50 -6.06 -10.85
N ASN A 71 -0.26 -7.01 -10.33
CA ASN A 71 0.19 -7.89 -9.23
C ASN A 71 1.18 -9.00 -9.66
N GLY A 72 1.27 -9.30 -10.96
CA GLY A 72 2.02 -10.42 -11.53
C GLY A 72 3.50 -10.12 -11.69
N ALA A 73 3.84 -8.87 -12.04
CA ALA A 73 5.23 -8.37 -11.97
C ALA A 73 5.82 -8.51 -10.56
N LEU A 74 4.96 -8.48 -9.53
CA LEU A 74 5.34 -8.59 -8.12
C LEU A 74 5.40 -10.01 -7.60
N ARG A 75 4.86 -10.98 -8.35
CA ARG A 75 4.83 -12.39 -7.92
C ARG A 75 6.21 -13.02 -7.82
N GLY A 76 7.20 -12.48 -8.53
CA GLY A 76 8.57 -12.98 -8.55
C GLY A 76 9.60 -12.08 -7.87
N MET A 77 9.24 -10.82 -7.55
CA MET A 77 10.22 -9.86 -7.05
C MET A 77 10.70 -10.24 -5.64
N THR A 78 12.01 -10.37 -5.50
CA THR A 78 12.70 -10.56 -4.22
C THR A 78 12.79 -9.24 -3.46
N LEU A 79 12.98 -9.30 -2.14
CA LEU A 79 13.20 -8.09 -1.35
C LEU A 79 14.45 -7.33 -1.81
N GLN A 80 15.49 -8.03 -2.30
CA GLN A 80 16.68 -7.42 -2.86
C GLN A 80 16.37 -6.58 -4.11
N GLU A 81 15.64 -7.14 -5.06
CA GLU A 81 15.22 -6.42 -6.27
C GLU A 81 14.34 -5.21 -5.91
N LEU A 82 13.45 -5.35 -4.92
CA LEU A 82 12.61 -4.24 -4.45
C LEU A 82 13.45 -3.09 -3.89
N ILE A 83 14.49 -3.42 -3.14
CA ILE A 83 15.44 -2.44 -2.61
C ILE A 83 16.19 -1.74 -3.76
N THR A 84 16.64 -2.47 -4.78
CA THR A 84 17.31 -1.88 -5.95
C THR A 84 16.39 -0.94 -6.72
N SER A 85 15.13 -1.34 -6.96
CA SER A 85 14.15 -0.46 -7.61
C SER A 85 13.85 0.79 -6.79
N TYR A 86 13.77 0.66 -5.47
CA TYR A 86 13.64 1.81 -4.56
C TYR A 86 14.83 2.76 -4.69
N GLU A 87 16.06 2.25 -4.71
CA GLU A 87 17.29 3.06 -4.88
C GLU A 87 17.30 3.83 -6.21
N ASN A 88 16.82 3.22 -7.30
CA ASN A 88 16.69 3.89 -8.59
C ASN A 88 15.67 5.04 -8.53
N GLN A 89 14.56 4.85 -7.83
CA GLN A 89 13.56 5.90 -7.67
C GLN A 89 14.03 7.04 -6.74
N LEU A 90 14.99 6.79 -5.85
CA LEU A 90 15.54 7.84 -5.00
C LEU A 90 16.13 9.00 -5.80
N ALA A 91 16.63 8.75 -7.01
CA ALA A 91 17.19 9.77 -7.90
C ALA A 91 16.23 10.92 -8.23
N GLN A 92 14.90 10.71 -8.10
CA GLN A 92 13.88 11.72 -8.37
C GLN A 92 13.71 12.75 -7.23
N PHE A 93 14.23 12.48 -6.04
CA PHE A 93 14.08 13.35 -4.88
C PHE A 93 15.27 14.31 -4.71
N ASP A 94 15.12 15.36 -3.91
CA ASP A 94 16.23 16.26 -3.55
C ASP A 94 17.31 15.53 -2.72
N GLN A 95 18.55 16.04 -2.75
CA GLN A 95 19.70 15.41 -2.11
C GLN A 95 19.48 15.11 -0.63
N ARG A 96 18.85 16.03 0.11
CA ARG A 96 18.59 15.85 1.55
C ARG A 96 17.59 14.72 1.78
N THR A 97 16.57 14.63 0.94
CA THR A 97 15.59 13.52 0.99
C THR A 97 16.21 12.20 0.58
N GLN A 98 17.11 12.19 -0.41
CA GLN A 98 17.88 11.00 -0.79
C GLN A 98 18.73 10.49 0.37
N ASP A 99 19.55 11.35 0.98
CA ASP A 99 20.45 11.00 2.08
C ASP A 99 19.67 10.45 3.27
N ASN A 100 18.55 11.10 3.58
CA ASN A 100 17.62 10.66 4.60
C ASN A 100 17.10 9.24 4.31
N LYS A 101 16.55 8.99 3.12
CA LYS A 101 16.02 7.67 2.73
C LYS A 101 17.09 6.59 2.66
N ARG A 102 18.29 6.91 2.15
CA ARG A 102 19.46 6.02 2.14
C ARG A 102 19.92 5.65 3.56
N SER A 103 19.89 6.60 4.49
CA SER A 103 20.25 6.33 5.89
C SER A 103 19.31 5.32 6.55
N VAL A 104 18.01 5.38 6.23
CA VAL A 104 17.02 4.39 6.71
C VAL A 104 17.23 3.06 6.04
N LEU A 105 17.45 3.04 4.73
CA LEU A 105 17.69 1.82 3.98
C LEU A 105 18.95 1.08 4.47
N LYS A 106 20.03 1.81 4.78
CA LYS A 106 21.25 1.23 5.37
C LYS A 106 20.96 0.56 6.71
N LYS A 107 20.15 1.18 7.57
CA LYS A 107 19.74 0.58 8.84
C LYS A 107 18.87 -0.65 8.62
N PHE A 108 17.88 -0.55 7.74
CA PHE A 108 17.02 -1.68 7.37
C PHE A 108 17.87 -2.87 6.91
N ARG A 109 18.82 -2.68 5.98
CA ARG A 109 19.74 -3.74 5.53
C ARG A 109 20.54 -4.37 6.68
N ALA A 110 20.95 -3.58 7.66
CA ALA A 110 21.77 -4.04 8.78
C ALA A 110 20.98 -4.77 9.88
N THR A 111 19.71 -4.41 10.10
CA THR A 111 18.92 -4.92 11.24
C THR A 111 17.77 -5.85 10.84
N TRP A 112 17.52 -5.98 9.54
CA TRP A 112 16.58 -6.97 9.01
C TRP A 112 17.03 -8.39 9.36
N ASN A 113 16.07 -9.22 9.80
CA ASN A 113 16.34 -10.53 10.37
C ASN A 113 16.09 -11.70 9.40
N LYS A 114 15.61 -11.43 8.17
CA LYS A 114 15.38 -12.45 7.14
C LYS A 114 16.34 -12.24 5.97
N SER A 115 16.45 -13.25 5.10
CA SER A 115 17.18 -13.11 3.84
C SER A 115 16.50 -12.07 2.93
N PHE A 116 17.29 -11.41 2.07
CA PHE A 116 16.81 -10.49 1.04
C PHE A 116 16.38 -11.20 -0.24
N ASP A 117 16.76 -12.46 -0.43
CA ASP A 117 16.39 -13.27 -1.61
C ASP A 117 15.00 -13.88 -1.50
N ILE A 118 14.28 -13.61 -0.40
CA ILE A 118 12.91 -14.08 -0.25
C ILE A 118 11.96 -13.26 -1.13
N PRO A 119 10.93 -13.88 -1.74
CA PRO A 119 9.90 -13.15 -2.45
C PRO A 119 9.20 -12.14 -1.54
N VAL A 120 8.91 -10.93 -2.03
CA VAL A 120 8.23 -9.87 -1.28
C VAL A 120 6.91 -10.36 -0.65
N ARG A 121 6.18 -11.24 -1.34
CA ARG A 121 4.93 -11.88 -0.84
C ARG A 121 5.08 -12.72 0.43
N SER A 122 6.30 -13.19 0.73
CA SER A 122 6.58 -13.98 1.92
C SER A 122 6.81 -13.12 3.16
N ILE A 123 6.95 -11.80 2.98
CA ILE A 123 7.10 -10.84 4.06
C ILE A 123 5.71 -10.48 4.56
N THR A 124 5.41 -10.89 5.77
CA THR A 124 4.12 -10.63 6.41
C THR A 124 4.15 -9.30 7.17
N SER A 125 2.97 -8.76 7.47
CA SER A 125 2.84 -7.61 8.36
C SER A 125 3.44 -7.87 9.75
N ALA A 126 3.37 -9.12 10.24
CA ALA A 126 3.97 -9.52 11.50
C ALA A 126 5.51 -9.39 11.48
N ASP A 127 6.16 -9.72 10.36
CA ASP A 127 7.61 -9.57 10.21
C ASP A 127 8.04 -8.11 10.24
N LEU A 128 7.27 -7.24 9.57
CA LEU A 128 7.50 -5.80 9.58
C LEU A 128 7.28 -5.21 10.98
N GLN A 129 6.24 -5.66 11.70
CA GLN A 129 5.98 -5.26 13.08
C GLN A 129 7.06 -5.75 14.03
N LEU A 130 7.56 -6.97 13.87
CA LEU A 130 8.64 -7.52 14.69
C LEU A 130 9.93 -6.69 14.52
N TRP A 131 10.26 -6.31 13.29
CA TRP A 131 11.39 -5.44 13.01
C TRP A 131 11.19 -4.04 13.62
N LEU A 132 10.02 -3.42 13.44
CA LEU A 132 9.69 -2.12 14.03
C LEU A 132 9.77 -2.13 15.57
N ASN A 133 9.24 -3.19 16.20
CA ASN A 133 9.23 -3.35 17.64
C ASN A 133 10.66 -3.56 18.18
N LYS A 134 11.50 -4.29 17.46
CA LYS A 134 12.93 -4.43 17.83
C LYS A 134 13.63 -3.08 17.80
N GLU A 135 13.38 -2.26 16.79
CA GLU A 135 13.94 -0.90 16.72
C GLU A 135 13.36 0.04 17.80
N ASP A 136 12.08 -0.06 18.15
CA ASP A 136 11.47 0.72 19.24
C ASP A 136 11.96 0.27 20.64
N VAL A 137 12.20 -1.03 20.84
CA VAL A 137 12.82 -1.58 22.06
C VAL A 137 14.29 -1.19 22.14
N MET A 138 15.03 -1.14 21.04
CA MET A 138 16.40 -0.59 20.99
C MET A 138 16.45 0.92 21.28
N ARG A 139 15.35 1.64 20.98
CA ARG A 139 15.17 3.06 21.35
C ARG A 139 14.86 3.25 22.84
N ASN A 140 14.03 2.38 23.43
CA ASN A 140 13.59 2.49 24.83
C ASN A 140 14.51 1.80 25.86
N SER A 141 15.36 0.85 25.44
CA SER A 141 16.28 0.13 26.36
C SER A 141 17.54 0.91 26.76
N LYS A 142 17.81 2.09 26.16
CA LYS A 142 18.96 2.94 26.51
C LYS A 142 18.61 4.19 27.33
N ILE A 143 17.70 4.10 28.31
CA ILE A 143 17.55 5.15 29.34
C ILE A 143 17.40 4.52 30.74
N LYS A 144 18.52 4.04 31.29
CA LYS A 144 19.03 4.46 32.61
C LYS A 144 20.56 4.47 32.53
N ALA A 145 21.12 5.47 31.84
CA ALA A 145 22.53 5.80 32.00
C ALA A 145 22.68 6.70 33.25
N PRO A 146 23.67 6.45 34.12
CA PRO A 146 23.87 7.22 35.36
C PRO A 146 24.14 8.70 35.04
N LYS A 147 23.58 9.59 35.86
CA LYS A 147 23.78 11.05 35.76
C LYS A 147 25.27 11.40 35.91
N GLN A 148 26.00 11.53 34.80
CA GLN A 148 27.31 12.20 34.82
C GLN A 148 27.11 13.71 34.75
N LYS A 149 27.76 14.41 35.69
CA LYS A 149 27.73 15.87 35.81
C LYS A 149 28.35 16.51 34.56
N ALA A 150 27.67 17.51 34.01
CA ALA A 150 27.98 18.14 32.74
C ALA A 150 29.27 18.98 32.81
N ASN A 151 30.23 18.71 31.93
CA ASN A 151 31.22 19.70 31.50
C ASN A 151 30.65 20.48 30.30
N HIS A 152 30.51 21.79 30.46
CA HIS A 152 29.95 22.72 29.48
C HIS A 152 30.97 23.06 28.38
N ASN A 153 31.28 22.14 27.46
CA ASN A 153 31.86 22.57 26.17
C ASN A 153 31.82 21.56 25.01
N VAL A 154 30.94 20.56 25.04
CA VAL A 154 30.75 19.67 23.88
C VAL A 154 29.25 19.60 23.60
N SER A 155 28.83 20.21 22.49
CA SER A 155 27.48 19.96 21.96
C SER A 155 27.34 18.45 21.71
N PRO A 156 26.34 17.76 22.28
CA PRO A 156 26.13 16.34 22.02
C PRO A 156 25.95 16.11 20.52
N PRO A 157 26.51 15.03 19.94
CA PRO A 157 26.33 14.76 18.52
C PRO A 157 24.84 14.63 18.22
N ARG A 158 24.37 15.47 17.29
CA ARG A 158 22.97 15.57 16.87
C ARG A 158 22.63 14.35 15.99
N VAL A 159 22.49 13.18 16.62
CA VAL A 159 21.94 12.01 15.94
C VAL A 159 20.48 12.27 15.63
N SER A 160 20.20 12.63 14.37
CA SER A 160 18.84 12.66 13.81
C SER A 160 18.24 11.26 13.95
N LYS A 161 17.56 11.02 15.07
CA LYS A 161 16.90 9.76 15.37
C LYS A 161 15.57 9.75 14.64
N TRP A 162 15.45 8.84 13.68
CA TRP A 162 14.21 8.61 12.95
C TRP A 162 13.10 8.21 13.94
N THR A 163 11.95 8.86 13.84
CA THR A 163 10.75 8.52 14.59
C THR A 163 10.11 7.25 14.02
N TYR A 164 9.40 6.49 14.86
CA TYR A 164 8.60 5.32 14.45
C TYR A 164 7.77 5.59 13.18
N ASN A 165 7.13 6.77 13.12
CA ASN A 165 6.33 7.20 11.98
C ASN A 165 7.13 7.31 10.67
N GLN A 166 8.40 7.71 10.74
CA GLN A 166 9.23 7.78 9.55
C GLN A 166 9.66 6.40 9.05
N TYR A 167 9.87 5.42 9.95
CA TYR A 167 10.07 4.02 9.56
C TYR A 167 8.82 3.43 8.91
N VAL A 168 7.64 3.68 9.47
CA VAL A 168 6.36 3.28 8.87
C VAL A 168 6.17 3.91 7.49
N ARG A 169 6.48 5.20 7.32
CA ARG A 169 6.43 5.87 6.00
C ARG A 169 7.43 5.27 5.01
N PHE A 170 8.65 4.95 5.45
CA PHE A 170 9.64 4.26 4.63
C PHE A 170 9.12 2.90 4.16
N LEU A 171 8.62 2.07 5.07
CA LEU A 171 8.07 0.75 4.70
C LEU A 171 6.89 0.87 3.75
N LYS A 172 5.98 1.82 3.98
CA LYS A 172 4.87 2.08 3.04
C LYS A 172 5.35 2.49 1.65
N HIS A 173 6.44 3.25 1.56
CA HIS A 173 6.98 3.67 0.27
C HIS A 173 7.79 2.55 -0.41
N LEU A 174 8.58 1.80 0.35
CA LEU A 174 9.37 0.68 -0.16
C LEU A 174 8.45 -0.40 -0.73
N PHE A 175 7.45 -0.83 0.04
CA PHE A 175 6.48 -1.83 -0.40
C PHE A 175 5.37 -1.23 -1.28
N GLY A 176 5.19 0.08 -1.27
CA GLY A 176 4.30 0.79 -2.20
C GLY A 176 4.78 0.71 -3.65
N ILE A 177 6.10 0.70 -3.88
CA ILE A 177 6.70 0.54 -5.22
C ILE A 177 6.49 -0.84 -5.79
N ALA A 178 6.43 -1.86 -4.94
CA ALA A 178 5.94 -3.14 -5.40
C ALA A 178 4.47 -2.97 -5.83
N LEU A 179 3.62 -2.26 -5.10
CA LEU A 179 2.18 -2.29 -5.32
C LEU A 179 1.62 -1.28 -6.37
N ASP A 180 2.46 -0.49 -7.02
CA ASP A 180 2.15 0.46 -8.12
C ASP A 180 2.45 -0.17 -9.50
#